data_AF-A0A260MAY4-F1
#
_entry.id   AF-A0A260MAY4-F1
#
_cell.length_a   1.000
_cell.length_b   1.000
_cell.length_c   1.000
_cell.angle_alpha   90.00
_cell.angle_beta   90.00
_cell.angle_gamma   90.00
#
_symmetry.space_group_name_H-M   'P 1'
#
loop_
_entity.id
_entity.type
_entity.pdbx_description
1 polymer ?
#
loop_
_entity_poly.entity_id
_entity_poly.type
_entity_poly.pdbx_seq_one_letter_code
_entity_poly.pdbx_strand_id
1 'polypeptide(L)'
;MKVAPIVVAAAAVGCQILYPLVSGSTRDVVTVAVVALLALASILHAALNRGIVWATILVVVTAGTGFASELVGTATGIPFGEYFYAQNRLGPSLFEVPVVVPLAWTAGFYPIWCAVTFVVRRLDTTQVRATALRIVAVAVGMVGWDLYLDPQMVTDGQWTWTAGSAGLPGVPSIPLTNYLGWLVVATLMAAVMESLDRAVGRPQPSDDAVPIGLFLWTWLGSALAHAVFLDGPELRYSAVYGFVVMGLVGIPLVWIARRDRPLGAGPRAAVDRSGTDTPR
;
A
#
# COMPACT_ATOMS: atom_id res chain seq x y z
N MET A 1 10.82 17.97 11.19
CA MET A 1 10.17 16.66 11.45
C MET A 1 9.22 16.23 10.33
N LYS A 2 8.34 17.09 9.79
CA LYS A 2 7.43 16.75 8.66
C LYS A 2 8.12 16.33 7.35
N VAL A 3 9.39 16.69 7.16
CA VAL A 3 10.20 16.37 5.97
C VAL A 3 10.66 14.91 5.96
N ALA A 4 10.78 14.25 7.12
CA ALA A 4 11.35 12.91 7.21
C ALA A 4 10.53 11.85 6.43
N PRO A 5 9.19 11.75 6.57
CA PRO A 5 8.40 10.83 5.76
C PRO A 5 8.53 11.08 4.25
N ILE A 6 8.68 12.34 3.83
CA ILE A 6 8.83 12.73 2.41
C ILE A 6 10.15 12.20 1.86
N VAL A 7 11.26 12.41 2.58
CA VAL A 7 12.59 11.94 2.15
C VAL A 7 12.63 10.42 2.07
N VAL A 8 12.08 9.72 3.07
CA VAL A 8 12.03 8.25 3.06
C VAL A 8 11.12 7.72 1.96
N ALA A 9 9.96 8.36 1.72
CA ALA A 9 9.08 8.01 0.61
C ALA A 9 9.74 8.22 -0.76
N ALA A 10 10.46 9.33 -0.95
CA ALA A 10 11.20 9.59 -2.17
C ALA A 10 12.32 8.57 -2.40
N ALA A 11 13.02 8.15 -1.34
CA ALA A 11 14.00 7.07 -1.42
C ALA A 11 13.33 5.73 -1.80
N ALA A 12 12.17 5.41 -1.21
CA ALA A 12 11.40 4.21 -1.56
C ALA A 12 10.99 4.20 -3.04
N VAL A 13 10.52 5.33 -3.55
CA VAL A 13 10.21 5.54 -4.98
C VAL A 13 11.47 5.35 -5.84
N GLY A 14 12.60 5.92 -5.43
CA GLY A 14 13.88 5.72 -6.11
C GLY A 14 14.28 4.25 -6.19
N CYS A 15 14.14 3.49 -5.11
CA CYS A 15 14.38 2.05 -5.10
C CYS A 15 13.43 1.29 -6.03
N GLN A 16 12.15 1.67 -6.11
CA GLN A 16 11.20 1.06 -7.06
C GLN A 16 11.57 1.36 -8.53
N ILE A 17 12.11 2.55 -8.82
CA ILE A 17 12.63 2.89 -10.16
C ILE A 17 13.89 2.07 -10.48
N LEU A 18 14.75 1.85 -9.49
CA LEU A 18 15.98 1.08 -9.64
C LEU A 18 15.71 -0.42 -9.82
N TYR A 19 14.66 -0.96 -9.20
CA TYR A 19 14.34 -2.39 -9.21
C TYR A 19 14.35 -3.05 -10.60
N PRO A 20 13.64 -2.55 -11.63
CA PRO A 20 13.68 -3.14 -12.97
C PRO A 20 15.04 -2.98 -13.67
N LEU A 21 15.89 -2.06 -13.21
CA LEU A 21 17.19 -1.76 -13.82
C LEU A 21 18.34 -2.63 -13.28
N VAL A 22 18.10 -3.40 -12.23
CA VAL A 22 19.08 -4.28 -11.60
C VAL A 22 18.64 -5.73 -11.66
N SER A 23 19.54 -6.69 -11.43
CA SER A 23 19.25 -8.12 -11.44
C SER A 23 20.06 -8.87 -10.36
N GLY A 24 19.76 -10.15 -10.16
CA GLY A 24 20.48 -11.02 -9.21
C GLY A 24 20.43 -10.50 -7.78
N SER A 25 21.54 -10.68 -7.04
CA SER A 25 21.63 -10.27 -5.63
C SER A 25 21.43 -8.77 -5.41
N THR A 26 21.76 -7.92 -6.39
CA THR A 26 21.49 -6.48 -6.30
C THR A 26 19.98 -6.22 -6.33
N ARG A 27 19.21 -6.95 -7.14
CA ARG A 27 17.75 -6.87 -7.14
C ARG A 27 17.18 -7.29 -5.79
N ASP A 28 17.71 -8.36 -5.19
CA ASP A 28 17.29 -8.83 -3.86
C ASP A 28 17.48 -7.74 -2.79
N VAL A 29 18.64 -7.07 -2.77
CA VAL A 29 18.91 -5.94 -1.86
C VAL A 29 17.95 -4.78 -2.11
N VAL A 30 17.70 -4.45 -3.38
CA VAL A 30 16.75 -3.39 -3.74
C VAL A 30 15.32 -3.74 -3.29
N THR A 31 14.88 -5.00 -3.41
CA THR A 31 13.58 -5.48 -2.91
C THR A 31 13.45 -5.23 -1.41
N VAL A 32 14.47 -5.62 -0.64
CA VAL A 32 14.48 -5.39 0.82
C VAL A 32 14.44 -3.90 1.13
N ALA A 33 15.19 -3.08 0.39
CA ALA A 33 15.22 -1.63 0.56
C ALA A 33 13.85 -0.99 0.23
N VAL A 34 13.18 -1.41 -0.84
CA VAL A 34 11.83 -0.94 -1.19
C VAL A 34 10.87 -1.16 -0.03
N VAL A 35 10.80 -2.39 0.48
CA VAL A 35 9.87 -2.74 1.57
C VAL A 35 10.21 -1.99 2.85
N ALA A 36 11.48 -1.98 3.25
CA ALA A 36 11.93 -1.32 4.47
C ALA A 36 11.66 0.20 4.44
N LEU A 37 11.93 0.86 3.31
CA LEU A 37 11.70 2.30 3.15
C LEU A 37 10.20 2.63 3.08
N LEU A 38 9.38 1.83 2.39
CA LEU A 38 7.92 2.02 2.38
C LEU A 38 7.31 1.84 3.78
N ALA A 39 7.73 0.80 4.50
CA ALA A 39 7.30 0.56 5.87
C ALA A 39 7.74 1.71 6.78
N LEU A 40 9.00 2.15 6.70
CA LEU A 40 9.52 3.25 7.50
C LEU A 40 8.81 4.57 7.19
N ALA A 41 8.57 4.90 5.92
CA ALA A 41 7.82 6.10 5.54
C ALA A 41 6.40 6.07 6.13
N SER A 42 5.75 4.91 6.07
CA SER A 42 4.41 4.69 6.64
C SER A 42 4.39 4.84 8.15
N ILE A 43 5.33 4.22 8.87
CA ILE A 43 5.43 4.27 10.33
C ILE A 43 5.75 5.69 10.81
N LEU A 44 6.71 6.37 10.18
CA LEU A 44 7.05 7.75 10.51
C LEU A 44 5.86 8.68 10.28
N HIS A 45 5.16 8.53 9.15
CA HIS A 45 3.98 9.31 8.86
C HIS A 45 2.86 9.06 9.86
N ALA A 46 2.60 7.80 10.22
CA ALA A 46 1.63 7.41 11.23
C ALA A 46 1.98 8.00 12.60
N ALA A 47 3.24 7.87 13.05
CA ALA A 47 3.67 8.36 14.35
C ALA A 47 3.54 9.89 14.47
N LEU A 48 3.87 10.62 13.40
CA LEU A 48 3.82 12.09 13.38
C LEU A 48 2.39 12.65 13.30
N ASN A 49 1.48 11.97 12.58
CA ASN A 49 0.13 12.50 12.31
C ASN A 49 -0.98 11.87 13.16
N ARG A 50 -0.76 10.67 13.67
CA ARG A 50 -1.75 9.88 14.45
C ARG A 50 -1.23 9.52 15.85
N GLY A 51 0.02 9.84 16.17
CA GLY A 51 0.65 9.59 17.46
C GLY A 51 1.36 8.23 17.52
N ILE A 52 2.31 8.12 18.45
CA ILE A 52 3.16 6.93 18.59
C ILE A 52 2.34 5.68 18.93
N VAL A 53 1.33 5.79 19.79
CA VAL A 53 0.48 4.66 20.18
C VAL A 53 -0.27 4.10 18.96
N TRP A 54 -0.84 4.99 18.13
CA TRP A 54 -1.54 4.56 16.92
C TRP A 54 -0.58 3.88 15.93
N ALA A 55 0.62 4.44 15.74
CA ALA A 55 1.65 3.85 14.88
C ALA A 55 2.16 2.50 15.38
N THR A 56 2.33 2.34 16.70
CA THR A 56 2.69 1.05 17.30
C THR A 56 1.59 0.01 17.06
N ILE A 57 0.31 0.38 17.25
CA ILE A 57 -0.80 -0.54 16.99
C ILE A 57 -0.88 -0.88 15.49
N LEU A 58 -0.67 0.07 14.59
CA LEU A 58 -0.56 -0.20 13.15
C LEU A 58 0.47 -1.30 12.87
N VAL A 59 1.69 -1.17 13.41
CA VAL A 59 2.77 -2.15 13.19
C VAL A 59 2.41 -3.51 13.78
N VAL A 60 1.93 -3.55 15.03
CA VAL A 60 1.55 -4.80 15.69
C VAL A 60 0.43 -5.51 14.93
N VAL A 61 -0.60 -4.77 14.50
CA VAL A 61 -1.73 -5.35 13.76
C VAL A 61 -1.30 -5.80 12.37
N THR A 62 -0.54 -4.99 11.64
CA THR A 62 -0.17 -5.33 10.25
C THR A 62 0.99 -6.32 10.19
N ALA A 63 2.17 -5.95 10.68
CA ALA A 63 3.32 -6.84 10.66
C ALA A 63 3.11 -8.08 11.54
N GLY A 64 2.46 -7.94 12.70
CA GLY A 64 2.20 -9.07 13.59
C GLY A 64 1.19 -10.07 13.02
N THR A 65 0.02 -9.60 12.53
CA THR A 65 -0.97 -10.51 11.91
C THR A 65 -0.45 -11.09 10.60
N GLY A 66 0.26 -10.28 9.81
CA GLY A 66 0.94 -10.72 8.59
C GLY A 66 1.90 -11.86 8.90
N PHE A 67 2.85 -11.63 9.81
CA PHE A 67 3.80 -12.67 10.24
C PHE A 67 3.10 -13.94 10.75
N ALA A 68 2.08 -13.81 11.60
CA ALA A 68 1.33 -14.95 12.07
C ALA A 68 0.65 -15.72 10.92
N SER A 69 0.08 -15.02 9.95
CA SER A 69 -0.52 -15.66 8.77
C SER A 69 0.52 -16.35 7.89
N GLU A 70 1.71 -15.78 7.72
CA GLU A 70 2.82 -16.38 6.98
C GLU A 70 3.29 -17.67 7.65
N LEU A 71 3.47 -17.66 8.98
CA LEU A 71 3.88 -18.85 9.74
C LEU A 71 2.85 -19.98 9.62
N VAL A 72 1.57 -19.67 9.69
CA VAL A 72 0.50 -20.66 9.50
C VAL A 72 0.46 -21.11 8.04
N GLY A 73 0.61 -20.18 7.09
CA GLY A 73 0.62 -20.44 5.65
C GLY A 73 1.73 -21.39 5.22
N THR A 74 2.97 -21.11 5.60
CA THR A 74 4.12 -21.95 5.24
C THR A 74 4.13 -23.29 5.96
N ALA A 75 3.54 -23.38 7.17
CA ALA A 75 3.46 -24.63 7.92
C ALA A 75 2.29 -25.54 7.51
N THR A 76 1.17 -24.97 7.04
CA THR A 76 -0.09 -25.72 6.82
C THR A 76 -0.65 -25.63 5.41
N GLY A 77 -0.14 -24.72 4.57
CA GLY A 77 -0.72 -24.37 3.28
C GLY A 77 -1.98 -23.51 3.36
N ILE A 78 -2.46 -23.14 4.56
CA ILE A 78 -3.65 -22.29 4.75
C ILE A 78 -3.19 -20.95 5.37
N PRO A 79 -3.63 -19.78 4.86
CA PRO A 79 -4.63 -19.61 3.81
C PRO A 79 -4.07 -19.51 2.40
N PHE A 80 -2.75 -19.41 2.22
CA PHE A 80 -2.15 -18.96 0.97
C PHE A 80 -1.93 -20.05 -0.10
N GLY A 81 -2.23 -21.32 0.22
CA GLY A 81 -1.70 -22.47 -0.50
C GLY A 81 -0.33 -22.87 0.03
N GLU A 82 0.18 -24.03 -0.37
CA GLU A 82 1.53 -24.46 -0.03
C GLU A 82 2.56 -23.74 -0.90
N TYR A 83 3.53 -23.08 -0.27
CA TYR A 83 4.64 -22.38 -0.90
C TYR A 83 5.84 -22.34 0.03
N PHE A 84 7.01 -22.04 -0.53
CA PHE A 84 8.23 -21.84 0.24
C PHE A 84 8.98 -20.61 -0.25
N TYR A 85 9.68 -19.95 0.68
CA TYR A 85 10.57 -18.84 0.41
C TYR A 85 11.93 -19.33 -0.10
N ALA A 86 12.53 -18.56 -1.01
CA ALA A 86 13.91 -18.75 -1.40
C ALA A 86 14.84 -18.39 -0.24
N GLN A 87 15.76 -19.30 0.07
CA GLN A 87 16.63 -19.18 1.23
C GLN A 87 17.71 -18.12 1.02
N ASN A 88 17.93 -17.29 2.05
CA ASN A 88 18.99 -16.28 2.12
C ASN A 88 18.97 -15.18 1.04
N ARG A 89 17.83 -14.94 0.37
CA ARG A 89 17.69 -13.87 -0.64
C ARG A 89 17.15 -12.57 -0.06
N LEU A 90 16.11 -12.65 0.76
CA LEU A 90 15.42 -11.48 1.33
C LEU A 90 15.92 -11.11 2.74
N GLY A 91 17.17 -11.47 3.05
CA GLY A 91 17.77 -11.26 4.37
C GLY A 91 17.46 -12.39 5.36
N PRO A 92 17.56 -12.13 6.68
CA PRO A 92 17.35 -13.16 7.70
C PRO A 92 15.89 -13.60 7.75
N SER A 93 15.69 -14.89 8.03
CA SER A 93 14.36 -15.50 8.19
C SER A 93 14.12 -15.92 9.64
N LEU A 94 12.86 -15.84 10.06
CA LEU A 94 12.37 -16.41 11.31
C LEU A 94 11.37 -17.50 10.96
N PHE A 95 11.66 -18.75 11.35
CA PHE A 95 10.83 -19.91 11.02
C PHE A 95 10.52 -19.99 9.50
N GLU A 96 11.56 -19.91 8.66
CA GLU A 96 11.47 -19.92 7.18
C GLU A 96 10.80 -18.71 6.53
N VAL A 97 10.28 -17.75 7.31
CA VAL A 97 9.67 -16.52 6.77
C VAL A 97 10.68 -15.35 6.85
N PRO A 98 11.04 -14.70 5.74
CA PRO A 98 11.94 -13.55 5.75
C PRO A 98 11.39 -12.40 6.60
N VAL A 99 12.23 -11.80 7.46
CA VAL A 99 11.81 -10.74 8.40
C VAL A 99 11.26 -9.50 7.69
N VAL A 100 11.62 -9.30 6.42
CA VAL A 100 11.10 -8.19 5.60
C VAL A 100 9.63 -8.40 5.19
N VAL A 101 9.13 -9.64 5.11
CA VAL A 101 7.76 -9.94 4.67
C VAL A 101 6.71 -9.34 5.63
N PRO A 102 6.81 -9.49 6.96
CA PRO A 102 5.95 -8.76 7.89
C PRO A 102 5.92 -7.24 7.67
N LEU A 103 7.05 -6.64 7.30
CA LEU A 103 7.12 -5.20 7.01
C LEU A 103 6.41 -4.85 5.69
N ALA A 104 6.33 -5.77 4.73
CA ALA A 104 5.56 -5.59 3.50
C ALA A 104 4.07 -5.39 3.80
N TRP A 105 3.51 -6.16 4.75
CA TRP A 105 2.12 -5.98 5.19
C TRP A 105 1.87 -4.54 5.70
N THR A 106 2.77 -3.98 6.50
CA THR A 106 2.68 -2.56 6.93
C THR A 106 2.85 -1.59 5.76
N ALA A 107 3.83 -1.85 4.88
CA ALA A 107 4.18 -1.02 3.74
C ALA A 107 3.02 -0.85 2.74
N GLY A 108 2.24 -1.90 2.49
CA GLY A 108 1.06 -1.83 1.63
C GLY A 108 -0.18 -1.30 2.34
N PHE A 109 -0.44 -1.80 3.55
CA PHE A 109 -1.68 -1.52 4.25
C PHE A 109 -1.88 -0.02 4.51
N TYR A 110 -0.85 0.67 4.97
CA TYR A 110 -1.01 2.05 5.44
C TYR A 110 -1.29 3.06 4.31
N PRO A 111 -0.58 3.06 3.17
CA PRO A 111 -0.96 3.86 1.99
C PRO A 111 -2.38 3.60 1.52
N ILE A 112 -2.78 2.33 1.42
CA ILE A 112 -4.14 1.93 1.00
C ILE A 112 -5.18 2.41 2.01
N TRP A 113 -4.94 2.23 3.30
CA TRP A 113 -5.81 2.73 4.37
C TRP A 113 -6.06 4.23 4.25
N CYS A 114 -5.00 5.03 4.03
CA CYS A 114 -5.10 6.47 3.89
C CYS A 114 -5.88 6.87 2.62
N ALA A 115 -5.59 6.22 1.48
CA ALA A 115 -6.28 6.43 0.22
C ALA A 115 -7.78 6.12 0.31
N VAL A 116 -8.14 4.97 0.87
CA VAL A 116 -9.54 4.58 1.09
C VAL A 116 -10.22 5.53 2.07
N THR A 117 -9.55 5.89 3.17
CA THR A 117 -10.10 6.84 4.15
C THR A 117 -10.37 8.21 3.53
N PHE A 118 -9.48 8.69 2.66
CA PHE A 118 -9.67 9.93 1.91
C PHE A 118 -10.95 9.90 1.06
N VAL A 119 -11.18 8.81 0.32
CA VAL A 119 -12.37 8.61 -0.52
C VAL A 119 -13.61 8.50 0.34
N VAL A 120 -13.64 7.57 1.30
CA VAL A 120 -14.83 7.26 2.09
C VAL A 120 -15.30 8.44 2.93
N ARG A 121 -14.38 9.28 3.45
CA ARG A 121 -14.75 10.50 4.20
C ARG A 121 -15.48 11.54 3.37
N ARG A 122 -15.41 11.45 2.05
CA ARG A 122 -16.02 12.40 1.11
C ARG A 122 -17.26 11.82 0.41
N LEU A 123 -17.66 10.62 0.79
CA LEU A 123 -18.93 10.04 0.39
C LEU A 123 -20.01 10.51 1.36
N ASP A 124 -21.13 10.98 0.82
CA ASP A 124 -22.32 11.26 1.62
C ASP A 124 -23.01 9.94 1.98
N THR A 125 -22.69 9.41 3.17
CA THR A 125 -23.19 8.10 3.61
C THR A 125 -23.21 7.97 5.14
N THR A 126 -23.95 6.97 5.63
CA THR A 126 -24.04 6.71 7.07
C THR A 126 -22.72 6.20 7.64
N GLN A 127 -22.46 6.46 8.92
CA GLN A 127 -21.23 5.98 9.58
C GLN A 127 -21.06 4.45 9.48
N VAL A 128 -22.15 3.69 9.57
CA VAL A 128 -22.13 2.22 9.43
C VAL A 128 -21.69 1.82 8.02
N ARG A 129 -22.26 2.44 6.99
CA ARG A 129 -21.89 2.16 5.60
C ARG A 129 -20.46 2.61 5.29
N ALA A 130 -20.03 3.75 5.82
CA ALA A 130 -18.64 4.22 5.70
C ALA A 130 -17.64 3.24 6.35
N THR A 131 -17.98 2.69 7.51
CA THR A 131 -17.18 1.66 8.22
C THR A 131 -17.01 0.43 7.34
N ALA A 132 -18.12 -0.14 6.84
CA ALA A 132 -18.10 -1.33 6.00
C ALA A 132 -17.35 -1.09 4.68
N LEU A 133 -17.59 0.05 4.02
CA LEU A 133 -16.90 0.43 2.79
C LEU A 133 -15.39 0.55 2.99
N ARG A 134 -14.95 1.13 4.12
CA ARG A 134 -13.51 1.27 4.41
C ARG A 134 -12.85 -0.10 4.57
N ILE A 135 -13.45 -0.99 5.37
CA ILE A 135 -12.90 -2.33 5.61
C ILE A 135 -12.80 -3.10 4.28
N VAL A 136 -13.90 -3.15 3.52
CA VAL A 136 -13.94 -3.87 2.24
C VAL A 136 -12.97 -3.28 1.23
N ALA A 137 -12.95 -1.95 1.06
CA ALA A 137 -12.08 -1.31 0.08
C ALA A 137 -10.58 -1.40 0.45
N VAL A 138 -10.23 -1.41 1.73
CA VAL A 138 -8.84 -1.67 2.16
C VAL A 138 -8.45 -3.11 1.87
N ALA A 139 -9.31 -4.08 2.20
CA ALA A 139 -9.03 -5.48 1.93
C ALA A 139 -8.89 -5.76 0.42
N VAL A 140 -9.80 -5.23 -0.39
CA VAL A 140 -9.72 -5.31 -1.86
C VAL A 140 -8.47 -4.58 -2.39
N GLY A 141 -8.12 -3.43 -1.83
CA GLY A 141 -6.90 -2.72 -2.20
C GLY A 141 -5.63 -3.53 -1.90
N MET A 142 -5.59 -4.26 -0.77
CA MET A 142 -4.48 -5.14 -0.40
C MET A 142 -4.35 -6.31 -1.37
N VAL A 143 -5.47 -6.95 -1.75
CA VAL A 143 -5.48 -7.96 -2.82
C VAL A 143 -5.04 -7.35 -4.16
N GLY A 144 -5.43 -6.11 -4.44
CA GLY A 144 -4.98 -5.37 -5.62
C GLY A 144 -3.45 -5.17 -5.67
N TRP A 145 -2.83 -4.95 -4.52
CA TRP A 145 -1.38 -4.85 -4.42
C TRP A 145 -0.70 -6.21 -4.54
N ASP A 146 -1.27 -7.24 -3.92
CA ASP A 146 -0.83 -8.63 -4.03
C ASP A 146 -0.80 -9.14 -5.48
N LEU A 147 -1.81 -8.75 -6.27
CA LEU A 147 -1.88 -9.04 -7.71
C LEU A 147 -0.72 -8.44 -8.51
N TYR A 148 0.07 -7.52 -7.95
CA TYR A 148 1.40 -7.17 -8.44
C TYR A 148 2.50 -7.93 -7.70
N LEU A 149 2.50 -7.86 -6.37
CA LEU A 149 3.60 -8.35 -5.54
C LEU A 149 3.93 -9.82 -5.84
N ASP A 150 2.94 -10.71 -5.77
CA ASP A 150 3.19 -12.15 -5.89
C ASP A 150 3.69 -12.56 -7.28
N PRO A 151 3.06 -12.14 -8.39
CA PRO A 151 3.57 -12.46 -9.73
C PRO A 151 5.00 -11.94 -9.93
N GLN A 152 5.30 -10.75 -9.39
CA GLN A 152 6.64 -10.17 -9.46
C GLN A 152 7.66 -11.02 -8.69
N MET A 153 7.34 -11.41 -7.45
CA MET A 153 8.23 -12.17 -6.58
C MET A 153 8.41 -13.62 -7.04
N VAL A 154 7.38 -14.24 -7.62
CA VAL A 154 7.49 -15.56 -8.27
C VAL A 154 8.38 -15.49 -9.49
N THR A 155 8.18 -14.48 -10.34
CA THR A 155 9.01 -14.28 -11.54
C THR A 155 10.48 -14.07 -11.18
N ASP A 156 10.75 -13.38 -10.07
CA ASP A 156 12.09 -13.19 -9.53
C ASP A 156 12.65 -14.41 -8.75
N GLY A 157 11.85 -15.46 -8.56
CA GLY A 157 12.22 -16.66 -7.81
C GLY A 157 12.42 -16.43 -6.32
N GLN A 158 11.71 -15.47 -5.72
CA GLN A 158 11.77 -15.20 -4.28
C GLN A 158 10.94 -16.17 -3.45
N TRP A 159 9.88 -16.71 -4.04
CA TRP A 159 9.08 -17.78 -3.47
C TRP A 159 8.40 -18.57 -4.58
N THR A 160 7.94 -19.78 -4.26
CA THR A 160 7.33 -20.69 -5.22
C THR A 160 6.22 -21.49 -4.56
N TRP A 161 5.05 -21.51 -5.19
CA TRP A 161 3.93 -22.38 -4.80
C TRP A 161 4.14 -23.79 -5.32
N THR A 162 3.82 -24.79 -4.49
CA THR A 162 3.98 -26.23 -4.81
C THR A 162 2.68 -26.89 -5.24
N ALA A 163 1.52 -26.34 -4.86
CA ALA A 163 0.22 -26.99 -5.02
C ALA A 163 -0.48 -26.61 -6.35
N GLY A 164 -1.01 -27.61 -7.05
CA GLY A 164 -1.68 -27.49 -8.36
C GLY A 164 -3.11 -26.93 -8.35
N SER A 165 -3.51 -26.16 -7.34
CA SER A 165 -4.80 -25.49 -7.35
C SER A 165 -4.80 -24.35 -8.37
N ALA A 166 -5.90 -24.17 -9.11
CA ALA A 166 -5.97 -23.22 -10.20
C ALA A 166 -5.67 -21.78 -9.73
N GLY A 167 -4.81 -21.09 -10.47
CA GLY A 167 -4.60 -19.65 -10.36
C GLY A 167 -5.57 -18.84 -11.24
N LEU A 168 -5.30 -17.54 -11.36
CA LEU A 168 -6.07 -16.67 -12.26
C LEU A 168 -5.70 -16.96 -13.72
N PRO A 169 -6.61 -16.69 -14.69
CA PRO A 169 -6.28 -16.76 -16.11
C PRO A 169 -5.04 -15.92 -16.45
N GLY A 170 -4.00 -16.58 -16.97
CA GLY A 170 -2.72 -15.93 -17.30
C GLY A 170 -1.75 -15.74 -16.13
N VAL A 171 -2.15 -16.09 -14.90
CA VAL A 171 -1.30 -16.12 -13.70
C VAL A 171 -1.51 -17.47 -12.99
N PRO A 172 -1.13 -18.61 -13.61
CA PRO A 172 -1.36 -19.93 -13.04
C PRO A 172 -0.43 -20.28 -11.87
N SER A 173 0.69 -19.56 -11.70
CA SER A 173 1.69 -19.87 -10.67
C SER A 173 1.21 -19.62 -9.24
N ILE A 174 0.19 -18.78 -9.05
CA ILE A 174 -0.32 -18.36 -7.74
C ILE A 174 -1.76 -18.85 -7.59
N PRO A 175 -2.06 -19.66 -6.55
CA PRO A 175 -3.36 -20.26 -6.39
C PRO A 175 -4.41 -19.24 -5.96
N LEU A 176 -5.68 -19.48 -6.33
CA LEU A 176 -6.80 -18.62 -5.91
C LEU A 176 -6.93 -18.50 -4.37
N THR A 177 -6.50 -19.52 -3.63
CA THR A 177 -6.48 -19.50 -2.16
C THR A 177 -5.60 -18.38 -1.62
N ASN A 178 -4.52 -18.01 -2.31
CA ASN A 178 -3.67 -16.89 -1.92
C ASN A 178 -4.45 -15.58 -1.84
N TYR A 179 -5.12 -15.20 -2.91
CA TYR A 179 -5.91 -13.96 -2.96
C TYR A 179 -7.05 -13.96 -1.94
N LEU A 180 -7.67 -15.13 -1.68
CA LEU A 180 -8.66 -15.29 -0.61
C LEU A 180 -8.03 -15.12 0.79
N GLY A 181 -6.83 -15.65 1.00
CA GLY A 181 -6.05 -15.47 2.22
C GLY A 181 -5.72 -14.00 2.48
N TRP A 182 -5.22 -13.30 1.47
CA TRP A 182 -4.98 -11.86 1.51
C TRP A 182 -6.25 -11.08 1.85
N LEU A 183 -7.39 -11.44 1.24
CA LEU A 183 -8.66 -10.80 1.55
C LEU A 183 -9.06 -10.98 3.01
N VAL A 184 -8.93 -12.20 3.57
CA VAL A 184 -9.25 -12.49 4.97
C VAL A 184 -8.32 -11.74 5.91
N VAL A 185 -7.01 -11.87 5.72
CA VAL A 185 -5.99 -11.24 6.57
C VAL A 185 -6.13 -9.71 6.55
N ALA A 186 -6.27 -9.10 5.37
CA ALA A 186 -6.44 -7.67 5.24
C ALA A 186 -7.77 -7.17 5.81
N THR A 187 -8.84 -7.95 5.73
CA THR A 187 -10.13 -7.63 6.38
C THR A 187 -9.99 -7.59 7.89
N LEU A 188 -9.30 -8.56 8.50
CA LEU A 188 -9.03 -8.58 9.94
C LEU A 188 -8.22 -7.36 10.37
N MET A 189 -7.13 -7.05 9.66
CA MET A 189 -6.32 -5.86 9.91
C MET A 189 -7.16 -4.58 9.82
N ALA A 190 -7.95 -4.44 8.75
CA ALA A 190 -8.79 -3.26 8.53
C ALA A 190 -9.89 -3.11 9.59
N ALA A 191 -10.51 -4.21 10.04
CA ALA A 191 -11.52 -4.19 11.09
C ALA A 191 -10.95 -3.75 12.45
N VAL A 192 -9.74 -4.22 12.80
CA VAL A 192 -9.07 -3.80 14.04
C VAL A 192 -8.66 -2.32 13.97
N MET A 193 -8.06 -1.89 12.86
CA MET A 193 -7.66 -0.49 12.67
C MET A 193 -8.86 0.46 12.61
N GLU A 194 -9.99 0.03 12.05
CA GLU A 194 -11.24 0.80 12.06
C GLU A 194 -11.79 0.98 13.47
N SER A 195 -11.74 -0.09 14.26
CA SER A 195 -12.18 -0.06 15.66
C SER A 195 -11.30 0.89 16.49
N LEU A 196 -9.99 0.88 16.24
CA LEU A 196 -9.04 1.83 16.85
C LEU A 196 -9.33 3.28 16.45
N ASP A 197 -9.50 3.57 15.15
CA ASP A 197 -9.75 4.93 14.65
C ASP A 197 -11.06 5.52 15.23
N ARG A 198 -12.05 4.65 15.49
CA ARG A 198 -13.28 5.03 16.18
C ARG A 198 -13.09 5.28 17.67
N ALA A 199 -12.28 4.46 18.36
CA ALA A 199 -12.07 4.56 19.79
C ALA A 199 -11.22 5.78 20.20
N VAL A 200 -10.19 6.11 19.41
CA VAL A 200 -9.27 7.23 19.71
C VAL A 200 -9.93 8.59 19.47
N GLY A 201 -10.99 8.64 18.65
CA GLY A 201 -11.60 9.89 18.21
C GLY A 201 -10.71 10.58 17.16
N ARG A 202 -11.33 11.16 16.12
CA ARG A 202 -10.61 11.61 14.93
C ARG A 202 -9.65 12.77 15.26
N PRO A 203 -8.34 12.64 14.99
CA PRO A 203 -7.47 13.80 14.86
C PRO A 203 -7.99 14.73 13.74
N GLN A 204 -7.66 16.01 13.81
CA GLN A 204 -7.82 17.00 12.72
C GLN A 204 -7.39 16.42 11.36
N PRO A 205 -7.84 16.97 10.22
CA PRO A 205 -7.48 16.45 8.90
C PRO A 205 -5.96 16.22 8.81
N SER A 206 -5.53 14.96 8.80
CA SER A 206 -4.14 14.61 8.60
C SER A 206 -3.79 14.88 7.15
N ASP A 207 -2.67 15.57 6.93
CA ASP A 207 -2.11 15.76 5.60
C ASP A 207 -1.54 14.42 5.11
N ASP A 208 -2.42 13.55 4.61
CA ASP A 208 -2.09 12.21 4.12
C ASP A 208 -1.45 12.24 2.71
N ALA A 209 -0.88 13.37 2.28
CA ALA A 209 -0.28 13.51 0.95
C ALA A 209 0.84 12.49 0.69
N VAL A 210 1.67 12.18 1.69
CA VAL A 210 2.75 11.19 1.55
C VAL A 210 2.21 9.78 1.30
N PRO A 211 1.37 9.18 2.18
CA PRO A 211 0.83 7.85 1.94
C PRO A 211 -0.09 7.79 0.71
N ILE A 212 -0.82 8.85 0.37
CA ILE A 212 -1.60 8.91 -0.87
C ILE A 212 -0.67 8.92 -2.10
N GLY A 213 0.43 9.68 -2.05
CA GLY A 213 1.43 9.70 -3.11
C GLY A 213 2.09 8.33 -3.32
N LEU A 214 2.44 7.64 -2.22
CA LEU A 214 2.95 6.27 -2.26
C LEU A 214 1.94 5.30 -2.85
N PHE A 215 0.65 5.38 -2.46
CA PHE A 215 -0.41 4.56 -3.03
C PHE A 215 -0.52 4.76 -4.56
N LEU A 216 -0.56 6.02 -5.02
CA LEU A 216 -0.66 6.33 -6.45
C LEU A 216 0.57 5.87 -7.23
N TRP A 217 1.76 6.04 -6.64
CA TRP A 217 3.01 5.56 -7.22
C TRP A 217 3.04 4.04 -7.34
N THR A 218 2.72 3.31 -6.27
CA THR A 218 2.67 1.85 -6.30
C THR A 218 1.62 1.37 -7.30
N TRP A 219 0.41 1.95 -7.31
CA TRP A 219 -0.65 1.54 -8.24
C TRP A 219 -0.25 1.70 -9.71
N LEU A 220 0.17 2.90 -10.11
CA LEU A 220 0.45 3.23 -11.52
C LEU A 220 1.86 2.80 -11.94
N GLY A 221 2.82 2.90 -11.02
CA GLY A 221 4.20 2.49 -11.21
C GLY A 221 4.32 0.98 -11.37
N SER A 222 3.66 0.18 -10.52
CA SER A 222 3.64 -1.28 -10.70
C SER A 222 2.93 -1.68 -11.99
N ALA A 223 1.82 -1.05 -12.37
CA ALA A 223 1.17 -1.30 -13.66
C ALA A 223 2.16 -1.10 -14.83
N LEU A 224 2.88 0.03 -14.83
CA LEU A 224 3.85 0.35 -15.86
C LEU A 224 5.05 -0.61 -15.83
N ALA A 225 5.58 -0.90 -14.66
CA ALA A 225 6.71 -1.81 -14.50
C ALA A 225 6.37 -3.20 -15.03
N HIS A 226 5.21 -3.75 -14.66
CA HIS A 226 4.76 -5.08 -15.08
C HIS A 226 4.40 -5.16 -16.56
N ALA A 227 3.95 -4.05 -17.15
CA ALA A 227 3.58 -4.00 -18.57
C ALA A 227 4.78 -3.80 -19.51
N VAL A 228 5.83 -3.11 -19.05
CA VAL A 228 6.89 -2.59 -19.93
C VAL A 228 8.30 -2.95 -19.48
N PHE A 229 8.59 -2.89 -18.18
CA PHE A 229 9.98 -2.91 -17.68
C PHE A 229 10.42 -4.25 -17.07
N LEU A 230 9.47 -5.10 -16.68
CA LEU A 230 9.75 -6.40 -16.08
C LEU A 230 9.39 -7.52 -17.05
N ASP A 231 10.34 -8.44 -17.21
CA ASP A 231 10.17 -9.62 -18.05
C ASP A 231 9.54 -10.76 -17.25
N GLY A 232 8.44 -11.32 -17.77
CA GLY A 232 7.78 -12.49 -17.20
C GLY A 232 6.44 -12.74 -17.89
N PRO A 233 6.10 -14.00 -18.24
CA PRO A 233 4.89 -14.29 -19.03
C PRO A 233 3.60 -13.92 -18.28
N GLU A 234 3.62 -13.97 -16.96
CA GLU A 234 2.46 -13.67 -16.09
C GLU A 234 2.33 -12.17 -15.78
N LEU A 235 3.43 -11.41 -15.89
CA LEU A 235 3.48 -10.00 -15.47
C LEU A 235 2.56 -9.10 -16.29
N ARG A 236 2.36 -9.37 -17.58
CA ARG A 236 1.39 -8.63 -18.41
C ARG A 236 -0.06 -8.79 -17.94
N TYR A 237 -0.41 -9.92 -17.33
CA TYR A 237 -1.75 -10.16 -16.78
C TYR A 237 -1.86 -9.53 -15.39
N SER A 238 -0.83 -9.70 -14.57
CA SER A 238 -0.67 -9.00 -13.29
C SER A 238 -0.79 -7.48 -13.43
N ALA A 239 -0.20 -6.90 -14.49
CA ALA A 239 -0.32 -5.48 -14.84
C ALA A 239 -1.79 -5.04 -14.94
N VAL A 240 -2.62 -5.84 -15.59
CA VAL A 240 -4.05 -5.57 -15.78
C VAL A 240 -4.82 -5.80 -14.49
N TYR A 241 -4.60 -6.94 -13.82
CA TYR A 241 -5.33 -7.29 -12.60
C TYR A 241 -5.09 -6.28 -11.47
N GLY A 242 -3.82 -5.98 -11.17
CA GLY A 242 -3.48 -4.99 -10.16
C GLY A 242 -4.00 -3.59 -10.52
N PHE A 243 -3.93 -3.20 -11.81
CA PHE A 243 -4.38 -1.88 -12.26
C PHE A 243 -5.88 -1.71 -12.06
N VAL A 244 -6.67 -2.72 -12.41
CA VAL A 244 -8.13 -2.72 -12.27
C VAL A 244 -8.52 -2.74 -10.80
N VAL A 245 -7.95 -3.66 -10.01
CA VAL A 245 -8.38 -3.86 -8.61
C VAL A 245 -7.96 -2.69 -7.71
N MET A 246 -6.71 -2.22 -7.78
CA MET A 246 -6.31 -1.01 -7.05
C MET A 246 -7.01 0.25 -7.61
N GLY A 247 -7.39 0.24 -8.89
CA GLY A 247 -8.15 1.29 -9.54
C GLY A 247 -9.54 1.52 -8.94
N LEU A 248 -10.13 0.51 -8.28
CA LEU A 248 -11.38 0.67 -7.53
C LEU A 248 -11.26 1.71 -6.40
N VAL A 249 -10.05 1.91 -5.86
CA VAL A 249 -9.73 2.96 -4.88
C VAL A 249 -9.12 4.18 -5.57
N GLY A 250 -8.18 3.95 -6.49
CA GLY A 250 -7.40 5.02 -7.12
C GLY A 250 -8.20 5.94 -8.03
N ILE A 251 -9.16 5.41 -8.80
CA ILE A 251 -9.99 6.23 -9.70
C ILE A 251 -10.89 7.18 -8.89
N PRO A 252 -11.69 6.73 -7.90
CA PRO A 252 -12.43 7.64 -7.02
C PRO A 252 -11.52 8.65 -6.33
N LEU A 253 -10.35 8.22 -5.83
CA LEU A 253 -9.41 9.11 -5.17
C LEU A 253 -8.97 10.26 -6.07
N VAL A 254 -8.51 9.97 -7.28
CA VAL A 254 -8.07 11.00 -8.23
C VAL A 254 -9.23 11.91 -8.65
N TRP A 255 -10.41 11.33 -8.89
CA TRP A 255 -11.59 12.10 -9.29
C TRP A 255 -12.04 13.07 -8.20
N ILE A 256 -12.13 12.62 -6.94
CA ILE A 256 -12.48 13.46 -5.79
C ILE A 256 -11.40 14.53 -5.56
N ALA A 257 -10.12 14.14 -5.55
CA ALA A 257 -9.02 15.08 -5.33
C ALA A 257 -8.95 16.20 -6.40
N ARG A 258 -9.39 15.92 -7.63
CA ARG A 258 -9.51 16.93 -8.70
C ARG A 258 -10.68 17.89 -8.47
N ARG A 259 -11.80 17.42 -7.94
CA ARG A 259 -12.99 18.23 -7.63
C ARG A 259 -12.78 19.14 -6.42
N ASP A 260 -12.04 18.66 -5.42
CA ASP A 260 -11.75 19.39 -4.19
C ASP A 260 -10.65 20.44 -4.35
N ARG A 261 -9.98 20.53 -5.51
CA ARG A 261 -9.09 21.65 -5.78
C ARG A 261 -9.95 22.92 -5.74
N PRO A 262 -9.68 23.89 -4.83
CA PRO A 262 -10.32 25.18 -4.94
C PRO A 262 -10.01 25.69 -6.34
N LEU A 263 -11.06 26.05 -7.09
CA LEU A 263 -10.93 26.72 -8.38
C LEU A 263 -9.93 27.86 -8.18
N GLY A 264 -8.72 27.67 -8.72
CA GLY A 264 -7.60 28.55 -8.50
C GLY A 264 -7.90 29.91 -9.11
N ALA A 265 -8.28 30.84 -8.23
CA ALA A 265 -7.80 32.20 -8.14
C ALA A 265 -7.48 32.89 -9.48
N GLY A 266 -8.47 33.61 -10.02
CA GLY A 266 -8.19 34.70 -10.95
C GLY A 266 -7.20 35.70 -10.32
N PRO A 267 -6.43 36.44 -11.13
CA PRO A 267 -5.43 37.38 -10.63
C PRO A 267 -6.09 38.30 -9.59
N ARG A 268 -5.56 38.31 -8.37
CA ARG A 268 -5.93 39.34 -7.39
C ARG A 268 -5.64 40.67 -8.07
N ALA A 269 -6.70 41.39 -8.45
CA ALA A 269 -6.60 42.77 -8.87
C ALA A 269 -5.80 43.49 -7.78
N ALA A 270 -4.66 44.05 -8.17
CA ALA A 270 -3.87 44.90 -7.32
C ALA A 270 -4.79 46.07 -6.92
N VAL A 271 -5.29 46.04 -5.68
CA VAL A 271 -5.82 47.23 -5.03
C VAL A 271 -4.59 48.05 -4.70
N ASP A 272 -4.19 48.88 -5.66
CA ASP A 272 -3.29 49.99 -5.43
C ASP A 272 -3.98 50.96 -4.47
N ARG A 273 -3.62 50.88 -3.19
CA ARG A 273 -3.92 51.93 -2.23
C ARG A 273 -2.88 53.03 -2.42
N SER A 274 -3.08 53.87 -3.43
CA SER A 274 -2.51 55.21 -3.41
C SER A 274 -3.34 56.05 -2.44
N GLY A 275 -2.67 56.49 -1.37
CA GLY A 275 -3.25 57.37 -0.37
C GLY A 275 -3.31 58.82 -0.86
N THR A 276 -4.34 59.52 -0.39
CA THR A 276 -4.54 60.97 -0.24
C THR A 276 -5.92 61.12 0.40
N ASP A 277 -6.26 61.99 1.34
CA ASP A 277 -5.57 62.97 2.16
C ASP A 277 -6.57 63.39 3.26
N THR A 278 -6.07 64.09 4.28
CA THR A 278 -6.72 64.56 5.52
C THR A 278 -8.12 65.22 5.46
N PRO A 279 -8.88 65.22 6.57
CA PRO A 279 -10.18 65.89 6.67
C PRO A 279 -10.05 67.40 7.01
N ARG A 280 -10.85 68.22 6.33
CA ARG A 280 -11.37 69.52 6.81
C ARG A 280 -12.87 69.54 6.57
#